data_AF-D5P419-F1
#
_entry.id   AF-D5P419-F1
#
_cell.length_a   1.000
_cell.length_b   1.000
_cell.length_c   1.000
_cell.angle_alpha   90.00
_cell.angle_beta   90.00
_cell.angle_gamma   90.00
#
_symmetry.space_group_name_H-M   'P 1'
#
loop_
_entity.id
_entity.type
_entity.pdbx_description
1 polymer ?
#
loop_
_entity_poly.entity_id
_entity_poly.type
_entity_poly.pdbx_seq_one_letter_code
_entity_poly.pdbx_strand_id
1 'polypeptide(L)'
;MATLLTACGGFLFAVLWMDLMFDVQVLRYRWAPTDLPEPVLASIAAYYHRATTTSRPMGRLIAVVMLVLLGALTYQSARGQDPWWLLVLSAVLAGTPTMLALTQTVPDAVRLGRRADGPPEQTRLARSVCRDHLVCAGCMFAFVVLWVAYGARI
;
A
#
# COMPACT_ATOMS: atom_id res chain seq x y z
N MET A 1 -1.72 -6.38 -22.32
CA MET A 1 -1.28 -5.34 -21.37
C MET A 1 -2.23 -5.20 -20.19
N ALA A 2 -3.56 -5.14 -20.43
CA ALA A 2 -4.57 -5.18 -19.36
C ALA A 2 -4.33 -6.32 -18.34
N THR A 3 -4.08 -7.56 -18.80
CA THR A 3 -3.83 -8.72 -17.92
C THR A 3 -2.63 -8.53 -16.98
N LEU A 4 -1.56 -7.90 -17.46
CA LEU A 4 -0.36 -7.60 -16.67
C LEU A 4 -0.67 -6.52 -15.63
N LEU A 5 -1.36 -5.45 -16.03
CA LEU A 5 -1.77 -4.37 -15.13
C LEU A 5 -2.74 -4.86 -14.05
N THR A 6 -3.72 -5.70 -14.40
CA THR A 6 -4.64 -6.31 -13.43
C THR A 6 -3.91 -7.27 -12.50
N ALA A 7 -2.93 -8.04 -12.99
CA ALA A 7 -2.15 -8.95 -12.15
C ALA A 7 -1.24 -8.18 -11.17
N CYS A 8 -0.52 -7.16 -11.65
CA CYS A 8 0.30 -6.29 -10.81
C CYS A 8 -0.56 -5.52 -9.79
N GLY A 9 -1.69 -4.94 -10.23
CA GLY A 9 -2.62 -4.23 -9.37
C GLY A 9 -3.24 -5.14 -8.30
N GLY A 10 -3.67 -6.33 -8.70
CA GLY A 10 -4.24 -7.34 -7.80
C GLY A 10 -3.23 -7.85 -6.77
N PHE A 11 -1.98 -8.07 -7.19
CA PHE A 11 -0.90 -8.44 -6.27
C PHE A 11 -0.67 -7.35 -5.20
N LEU A 12 -0.54 -6.08 -5.62
CA LEU A 12 -0.34 -4.97 -4.69
C LEU A 12 -1.53 -4.79 -3.76
N PHE A 13 -2.76 -4.96 -4.26
CA PHE A 13 -3.96 -4.94 -3.43
C PHE A 13 -3.96 -6.09 -2.41
N ALA A 14 -3.54 -7.30 -2.80
CA ALA A 14 -3.44 -8.43 -1.88
C ALA A 14 -2.40 -8.21 -0.78
N VAL A 15 -1.27 -7.57 -1.10
CA VAL A 15 -0.28 -7.16 -0.10
C VAL A 15 -0.88 -6.15 0.88
N LEU A 16 -1.53 -5.09 0.37
CA LEU A 16 -2.19 -4.08 1.21
C LEU A 16 -3.28 -4.69 2.09
N TRP A 17 -4.00 -5.71 1.59
CA TRP A 17 -4.99 -6.44 2.38
C TRP A 17 -4.35 -7.17 3.57
N MET A 18 -3.19 -7.80 3.36
CA MET A 18 -2.44 -8.45 4.44
C MET A 18 -1.99 -7.45 5.50
N ASP A 19 -1.56 -6.24 5.11
CA ASP A 19 -1.24 -5.16 6.04
C ASP A 19 -2.49 -4.70 6.80
N LEU A 20 -3.61 -4.53 6.09
CA LEU A 20 -4.88 -4.04 6.64
C LEU A 20 -5.46 -4.94 7.75
N MET A 21 -5.24 -6.25 7.66
CA MET A 21 -5.67 -7.23 8.67
C MET A 21 -5.12 -6.91 10.06
N PHE A 22 -3.94 -6.30 10.14
CA PHE A 22 -3.33 -5.86 11.38
C PHE A 22 -3.64 -4.39 11.69
N ASP A 23 -3.58 -3.53 10.68
CA ASP A 23 -3.78 -2.09 10.85
C ASP A 23 -5.20 -1.69 11.23
N VAL A 24 -6.22 -2.43 10.80
CA VAL A 24 -7.63 -2.17 11.15
C VAL A 24 -7.88 -2.24 12.66
N GLN A 25 -7.01 -2.92 13.41
CA GLN A 25 -7.07 -2.95 14.89
C GLN A 25 -6.93 -1.56 15.49
N VAL A 26 -6.18 -0.66 14.82
CA VAL A 26 -6.01 0.74 15.23
C VAL A 26 -7.31 1.53 15.08
N LEU A 27 -8.12 1.21 14.06
CA LEU A 27 -9.39 1.92 13.80
C LEU A 27 -10.41 1.72 14.92
N ARG A 28 -10.36 0.60 15.65
CA ARG A 28 -11.22 0.35 16.82
C ARG A 28 -10.98 1.35 17.95
N TYR A 29 -9.80 1.99 17.97
CA TYR A 29 -9.39 2.98 18.96
C TYR A 29 -9.15 4.36 18.34
N ARG A 30 -9.68 4.64 17.15
CA ARG A 30 -9.47 5.93 16.44
C ARG A 30 -10.08 7.13 17.17
N TRP A 31 -11.11 6.90 17.98
CA TRP A 31 -11.80 7.94 18.78
C TRP A 31 -11.36 7.96 20.24
N ALA A 32 -10.45 7.06 20.65
CA ALA A 32 -9.92 7.04 22.01
C ALA A 32 -8.86 8.15 22.18
N PRO A 33 -9.03 9.06 23.15
CA PRO A 33 -8.06 10.12 23.45
C PRO A 33 -6.74 9.57 24.02
N THR A 34 -6.77 8.36 24.57
CA THR A 34 -5.65 7.67 25.22
C THR A 34 -4.85 6.82 24.25
N ASP A 35 -3.63 6.46 24.67
CA ASP A 35 -2.71 5.57 23.95
C ASP A 35 -3.40 4.26 23.53
N LEU A 36 -2.94 3.69 22.40
CA LEU A 36 -3.40 2.38 21.95
C LEU A 36 -3.06 1.33 23.02
N PRO A 37 -3.95 0.35 23.28
CA PRO A 37 -3.63 -0.71 24.22
C PRO A 37 -2.34 -1.43 23.81
N GLU A 38 -1.45 -1.64 24.77
CA GLU A 38 -0.18 -2.37 24.59
C GLU A 38 -0.32 -3.70 23.81
N PRO A 39 -1.36 -4.54 23.98
CA PRO A 39 -1.51 -5.75 23.16
C PRO A 39 -1.71 -5.47 21.66
N VAL A 40 -2.35 -4.36 21.29
CA VAL A 40 -2.55 -3.97 19.88
C VAL A 40 -1.24 -3.46 19.29
N LEU A 41 -0.54 -2.58 20.02
CA LEU A 41 0.79 -2.09 19.62
C LEU A 41 1.79 -3.24 19.51
N ALA A 42 1.79 -4.18 20.45
CA ALA A 42 2.66 -5.35 20.43
C ALA A 42 2.39 -6.24 19.21
N SER A 43 1.12 -6.45 18.83
CA SER A 43 0.75 -7.24 17.65
C SER A 43 1.23 -6.58 16.35
N ILE A 44 0.96 -5.28 16.18
CA ILE A 44 1.37 -4.49 15.01
C ILE A 44 2.90 -4.40 14.93
N ALA A 45 3.57 -4.09 16.04
CA ALA A 45 5.03 -4.00 16.09
C ALA A 45 5.69 -5.36 15.80
N ALA A 46 5.15 -6.47 16.30
CA ALA A 46 5.67 -7.81 16.00
C ALA A 46 5.46 -8.21 14.53
N TYR A 47 4.34 -7.80 13.94
CA TYR A 47 4.09 -7.96 12.50
C TYR A 47 5.12 -7.18 11.68
N TYR A 48 5.21 -5.86 11.88
CA TYR A 48 6.13 -5.02 11.12
C TYR A 48 7.59 -5.35 11.40
N HIS A 49 7.95 -5.77 12.61
CA HIS A 49 9.30 -6.26 12.91
C HIS A 49 9.64 -7.47 12.04
N ARG A 50 8.75 -8.48 11.94
CA ARG A 50 8.98 -9.63 11.04
C ARG A 50 8.98 -9.23 9.56
N ALA A 51 8.05 -8.37 9.16
CA ALA A 51 7.96 -7.88 7.79
C ALA A 51 9.23 -7.12 7.36
N THR A 52 9.82 -6.33 8.26
CA THR A 52 11.01 -5.51 7.98
C THR A 52 12.34 -6.25 8.18
N THR A 53 12.43 -7.16 9.15
CA THR A 53 13.69 -7.86 9.48
C THR A 53 13.84 -9.19 8.78
N THR A 54 12.77 -9.99 8.70
CA THR A 54 12.80 -11.37 8.20
C THR A 54 12.31 -11.46 6.74
N SER A 55 11.39 -10.58 6.35
CA SER A 55 10.76 -10.59 5.01
C SER A 55 11.37 -9.60 4.01
N ARG A 56 12.69 -9.31 4.12
CA ARG A 56 13.43 -8.50 3.13
C ARG A 56 13.23 -8.90 1.65
N PRO A 57 13.11 -10.18 1.25
CA PRO A 57 12.80 -10.50 -0.16
C PRO A 57 11.42 -10.02 -0.59
N MET A 58 10.44 -9.96 0.32
CA MET A 58 9.07 -9.54 0.03
C MET A 58 8.98 -8.04 -0.29
N GLY A 59 9.70 -7.20 0.46
CA GLY A 59 9.79 -5.76 0.16
C GLY A 59 10.42 -5.48 -1.21
N ARG A 60 11.44 -6.26 -1.61
CA ARG A 60 12.04 -6.16 -2.95
C ARG A 60 11.08 -6.58 -4.04
N LEU A 61 10.30 -7.64 -3.81
CA LEU A 61 9.28 -8.10 -4.75
C LEU A 61 8.20 -7.05 -4.97
N ILE A 62 7.71 -6.41 -3.91
CA ILE A 62 6.73 -5.32 -4.01
C ILE A 62 7.30 -4.17 -4.86
N ALA A 63 8.54 -3.73 -4.58
CA ALA A 63 9.20 -2.69 -5.37
C ALA A 63 9.33 -3.07 -6.86
N VAL A 64 9.71 -4.32 -7.16
CA VAL A 64 9.77 -4.82 -8.55
C VAL A 64 8.39 -4.78 -9.20
N VAL A 65 7.33 -5.23 -8.52
CA VAL A 65 5.97 -5.21 -9.08
C VAL A 65 5.49 -3.78 -9.33
N MET A 66 5.83 -2.83 -8.46
CA MET A 66 5.53 -1.41 -8.66
C MET A 66 6.26 -0.84 -9.89
N LEU A 67 7.54 -1.15 -10.05
CA LEU A 67 8.31 -0.74 -11.23
C LEU A 67 7.75 -1.34 -12.52
N VAL A 68 7.36 -2.62 -12.50
CA VAL A 68 6.71 -3.29 -13.63
C VAL A 68 5.37 -2.62 -13.96
N LEU A 69 4.56 -2.28 -12.95
CA LEU A 69 3.29 -1.59 -13.13
C LEU A 69 3.48 -0.22 -13.80
N LEU A 70 4.41 0.59 -13.29
CA LEU A 70 4.70 1.92 -13.85
C LEU A 70 5.32 1.83 -15.25
N GLY A 71 6.21 0.87 -15.47
CA GLY A 71 6.81 0.62 -16.79
C GLY A 71 5.77 0.19 -17.82
N ALA A 72 4.84 -0.68 -17.42
CA ALA A 72 3.73 -1.12 -18.27
C ALA A 72 2.79 0.04 -18.61
N LEU A 73 2.45 0.90 -17.65
CA LEU A 73 1.65 2.12 -17.89
C LEU A 73 2.35 3.10 -18.83
N THR A 74 3.66 3.33 -18.64
CA THR A 74 4.45 4.22 -19.49
C THR A 74 4.53 3.68 -20.92
N TYR A 75 4.74 2.37 -21.07
CA TYR A 75 4.76 1.71 -22.37
C TYR A 75 3.40 1.81 -23.08
N GLN A 76 2.31 1.65 -22.34
CA GLN A 76 0.95 1.79 -22.88
C GLN A 76 0.65 3.23 -23.30
N SER A 77 1.11 4.22 -22.53
CA SER A 77 1.03 5.63 -22.89
C SER A 77 1.80 5.94 -24.17
N ALA A 78 2.97 5.34 -24.38
CA ALA A 78 3.79 5.54 -25.58
C ALA A 78 3.15 4.94 -26.85
N ARG A 79 2.33 3.89 -26.71
CA ARG A 79 1.60 3.29 -27.85
C ARG A 79 0.42 4.14 -28.32
N GLY A 80 -0.13 5.02 -27.49
CA GLY A 80 -1.21 5.94 -27.85
C GLY A 80 -2.54 5.26 -28.24
N GLN A 81 -2.72 3.99 -27.88
CA GLN A 81 -3.91 3.20 -28.27
C GLN A 81 -5.09 3.39 -27.33
N ASP A 82 -4.85 3.90 -26.12
CA ASP A 82 -5.86 4.02 -25.07
C ASP A 82 -6.29 5.48 -24.83
N PRO A 83 -7.50 5.69 -24.31
CA PRO A 83 -7.97 7.04 -23.98
C PRO A 83 -7.07 7.73 -22.96
N TRP A 84 -6.72 8.99 -23.22
CA TRP A 84 -5.84 9.77 -22.36
C TRP A 84 -6.35 9.88 -20.91
N TRP A 85 -7.68 9.93 -20.69
CA TRP A 85 -8.28 9.97 -19.35
C TRP A 85 -8.02 8.70 -18.55
N LEU A 86 -7.95 7.54 -19.22
CA LEU A 86 -7.71 6.24 -18.59
C LEU A 86 -6.25 6.14 -18.13
N LEU A 87 -5.33 6.68 -18.93
CA LEU A 87 -3.90 6.78 -18.59
C LEU A 87 -3.66 7.73 -17.42
N VAL A 88 -4.30 8.92 -17.42
CA VAL A 88 -4.18 9.90 -16.32
C VAL A 88 -4.75 9.32 -15.03
N LEU A 89 -5.95 8.72 -15.08
CA LEU A 89 -6.56 8.12 -13.89
C LEU A 89 -5.72 6.95 -13.35
N SER A 90 -5.19 6.11 -14.24
CA SER A 90 -4.29 5.01 -13.87
C SER A 90 -2.98 5.50 -13.27
N ALA A 91 -2.40 6.57 -13.81
CA ALA A 91 -1.17 7.17 -13.31
C ALA A 91 -1.37 7.77 -11.91
N VAL A 92 -2.51 8.41 -11.64
CA VAL A 92 -2.85 8.89 -10.29
C VAL A 92 -3.06 7.72 -9.34
N LEU A 93 -3.88 6.74 -9.72
CA LEU A 93 -4.22 5.59 -8.87
C LEU A 93 -3.02 4.68 -8.55
N ALA A 94 -2.04 4.56 -9.46
CA ALA A 94 -0.81 3.80 -9.22
C ALA A 94 0.31 4.67 -8.62
N GLY A 95 0.38 5.94 -9.00
CA GLY A 95 1.42 6.88 -8.57
C GLY A 95 1.27 7.29 -7.11
N THR A 96 0.05 7.57 -6.64
CA THR A 96 -0.18 7.98 -5.25
C THR A 96 0.24 6.90 -4.23
N PRO A 97 -0.17 5.63 -4.36
CA PRO A 97 0.30 4.56 -3.49
C PRO A 97 1.81 4.33 -3.59
N THR A 98 2.37 4.47 -4.81
CA THR A 98 3.81 4.29 -5.01
C THR A 98 4.64 5.35 -4.32
N MET A 99 4.21 6.61 -4.41
CA MET A 99 4.86 7.72 -3.74
C MET A 99 4.72 7.59 -2.22
N LEU A 100 3.54 7.24 -1.70
CA LEU A 100 3.33 7.02 -0.26
C LEU A 100 4.15 5.85 0.28
N ALA A 101 4.23 4.75 -0.46
CA ALA A 101 5.07 3.59 -0.12
C ALA A 101 6.54 3.98 0.04
N LEU A 102 7.08 4.72 -0.93
CA LEU A 102 8.50 5.11 -0.96
C LEU A 102 8.86 6.19 0.07
N THR A 103 7.97 7.15 0.31
CA THR A 103 8.30 8.35 1.10
C THR A 103 7.97 8.22 2.59
N GLN A 104 6.89 7.53 2.94
CA GLN A 104 6.37 7.50 4.31
C GLN A 104 6.34 6.09 4.89
N THR A 105 5.84 5.13 4.11
CA THR A 105 5.50 3.79 4.62
C THR A 105 6.72 2.97 5.04
N VAL A 106 7.81 3.02 4.26
CA VAL A 106 9.07 2.31 4.58
C VAL A 106 9.81 2.90 5.80
N PRO A 107 10.08 4.22 5.89
CA PRO A 107 10.76 4.78 7.05
C PRO A 107 9.93 4.65 8.33
N ASP A 108 8.60 4.80 8.27
CA ASP A 108 7.74 4.67 9.44
C ASP A 108 7.63 3.22 9.92
N ALA A 109 7.55 2.24 9.01
CA ALA A 109 7.59 0.82 9.37
C ALA A 109 8.94 0.41 10.00
N VAL A 110 10.05 0.98 9.53
CA VAL A 110 11.38 0.75 10.13
C VAL A 110 11.50 1.38 11.51
N ARG A 111 10.94 2.58 11.73
CA ARG A 111 10.90 3.24 13.04
C ARG A 111 10.02 2.48 14.04
N LEU A 112 8.83 2.07 13.60
CA LEU A 112 7.90 1.28 14.41
C LEU A 112 8.48 -0.10 14.77
N GLY A 113 9.10 -0.78 13.80
CA GLY A 113 9.74 -2.09 14.00
C GLY A 113 10.98 -2.06 14.89
N ARG A 114 11.62 -0.89 15.05
CA ARG A 114 12.76 -0.69 15.97
C ARG A 114 12.33 -0.33 17.40
N ARG A 115 11.05 0.01 17.64
CA ARG A 115 10.54 0.51 18.94
C ARG A 115 11.43 1.63 19.53
N ALA A 116 12.02 2.48 18.69
CA ALA A 116 12.96 3.51 19.15
C ALA A 116 12.26 4.72 19.80
N ASP A 117 10.98 4.95 19.45
CA ASP A 117 10.19 6.10 19.89
C ASP A 117 9.27 5.72 21.07
N GLY A 118 8.86 6.70 21.88
CA GLY A 118 8.00 6.46 23.05
C GLY A 118 6.57 5.98 22.70
N PRO A 119 5.82 5.42 23.67
CA PRO A 119 4.44 4.91 23.47
C PRO A 119 3.46 5.87 22.75
N PRO A 120 3.43 7.19 23.05
CA PRO A 120 2.51 8.10 22.34
C PRO A 120 2.91 8.36 20.89
N GLU A 121 4.21 8.32 20.56
CA GLU A 121 4.69 8.47 19.18
C GLU A 121 4.44 7.21 18.35
N GLN A 122 4.63 6.03 18.91
CA GLN A 122 4.27 4.76 18.26
C GLN A 122 2.78 4.69 17.93
N THR A 123 1.93 5.20 18.82
CA THR A 123 0.48 5.31 18.61
C THR A 123 0.14 6.24 17.45
N ARG A 124 0.82 7.40 17.35
CA ARG A 124 0.63 8.35 16.23
C ARG A 124 1.09 7.77 14.90
N LEU A 125 2.25 7.10 14.90
CA LEU A 125 2.81 6.42 13.73
C LEU A 125 1.88 5.32 13.23
N ALA A 126 1.42 4.41 14.10
CA ALA A 126 0.50 3.33 13.73
C ALA A 126 -0.82 3.85 13.13
N ARG A 127 -1.36 4.97 13.67
CA ARG A 127 -2.55 5.62 13.12
C ARG A 127 -2.30 6.24 11.73
N SER A 128 -1.14 6.87 11.51
CA SER A 128 -0.78 7.41 10.18
C SER A 128 -0.64 6.29 9.17
N VAL A 129 0.14 5.26 9.51
CA VAL A 129 0.39 4.10 8.66
C VAL A 129 -0.93 3.42 8.26
N CYS A 130 -1.83 3.17 9.22
CA CYS A 130 -3.15 2.60 8.92
C CYS A 130 -3.98 3.46 7.95
N ARG A 131 -3.97 4.79 8.13
CA ARG A 131 -4.68 5.70 7.22
C ARG A 131 -4.08 5.66 5.81
N ASP A 132 -2.76 5.67 5.71
CA ASP A 132 -2.06 5.66 4.43
C ASP A 132 -2.31 4.33 3.70
N HIS A 133 -2.34 3.20 4.42
CA HIS A 133 -2.70 1.89 3.88
C HIS A 133 -4.15 1.83 3.39
N LEU A 134 -5.11 2.45 4.08
CA LEU A 134 -6.50 2.54 3.61
C LEU A 134 -6.63 3.33 2.31
N VAL A 135 -5.92 4.46 2.19
CA VAL A 135 -5.89 5.27 0.96
C VAL A 135 -5.27 4.46 -0.17
N CYS A 136 -4.12 3.82 0.07
CA CYS A 136 -3.47 2.94 -0.90
C CYS A 136 -4.38 1.79 -1.34
N ALA A 137 -5.07 1.13 -0.41
CA ALA A 137 -5.99 0.04 -0.70
C ALA A 137 -7.16 0.50 -1.57
N GLY A 138 -7.74 1.67 -1.27
CA GLY A 138 -8.79 2.28 -2.08
C GLY A 138 -8.32 2.59 -3.50
N CYS A 139 -7.13 3.18 -3.65
CA CYS A 139 -6.54 3.49 -4.95
C CYS A 139 -6.26 2.22 -5.77
N MET A 140 -5.62 1.22 -5.18
CA MET A 140 -5.30 -0.03 -5.88
C MET A 140 -6.55 -0.85 -6.21
N PHE A 141 -7.56 -0.84 -5.34
CA PHE A 141 -8.85 -1.46 -5.65
C PHE A 141 -9.54 -0.80 -6.84
N ALA A 142 -9.63 0.54 -6.83
CA ALA A 142 -10.20 1.30 -7.94
C ALA A 142 -9.41 1.05 -9.25
N PHE A 143 -8.08 0.96 -9.18
CA PHE A 143 -7.23 0.61 -10.30
C PHE A 143 -7.56 -0.76 -10.88
N VAL A 144 -7.66 -1.79 -10.04
CA VAL A 144 -8.00 -3.15 -10.48
C VAL A 144 -9.39 -3.20 -11.10
N VAL A 145 -10.39 -2.59 -10.46
CA VAL A 145 -11.76 -2.53 -11.00
C VAL A 145 -11.78 -1.82 -12.35
N LEU A 146 -11.08 -0.70 -12.50
CA LEU A 146 -10.98 0.04 -13.75
C LEU A 146 -10.41 -0.83 -14.88
N TRP A 147 -9.28 -1.49 -14.63
CA TRP A 147 -8.60 -2.31 -15.65
C TRP A 147 -9.32 -3.62 -15.97
N VAL A 148 -9.98 -4.24 -14.99
CA VAL A 148 -10.86 -5.41 -15.22
C VAL A 148 -12.07 -5.01 -16.05
N ALA A 149 -12.75 -3.91 -15.69
CA ALA A 149 -13.92 -3.44 -16.43
C ALA A 149 -13.56 -3.00 -17.86
N TYR A 150 -12.39 -2.39 -18.06
CA TYR A 150 -11.90 -2.03 -19.39
C TYR A 150 -11.54 -3.28 -20.20
N GLY A 151 -10.81 -4.23 -19.60
CA GLY A 151 -10.43 -5.48 -20.26
C GLY A 151 -11.61 -6.38 -20.61
N ALA A 152 -12.72 -6.32 -19.87
CA ALA A 152 -13.94 -7.08 -20.14
C ALA A 152 -14.84 -6.45 -21.23
N ARG A 153 -14.54 -5.21 -21.66
CA ARG A 153 -15.25 -4.52 -22.76
C ARG A 153 -14.62 -4.75 -24.13
N ILE A 154 -13.44 -5.37 -24.17
CA ILE A 154 -12.67 -5.73 -25.38
C ILE A 154 -12.98 -7.18 -25.72
#